data_AF-A0A382AVZ8-F1
#
_entry.id   AF-A0A382AVZ8-F1
#
_cell.length_a   1.000
_cell.length_b   1.000
_cell.length_c   1.000
_cell.angle_alpha   90.00
_cell.angle_beta   90.00
_cell.angle_gamma   90.00
#
_symmetry.space_group_name_H-M   'P 1'
#
loop_
_entity.id
_entity.type
_entity.pdbx_description
1 polymer ?
#
loop_
_entity_poly.entity_id
_entity_poly.type
_entity_poly.pdbx_seq_one_letter_code
_entity_poly.pdbx_strand_id
1 'polypeptide(L)'
;MNAYIDVKYINLCSSSLDKFKQKNNNLWNFRCPICGDSQKNENKSRGFIYEKQNRYFYRCHNCDYGTSFSRFLEKINPTMHREYVTEQYREKRSKEEYVKPIEEKYEPEFNGILEGTHKISSLEKSHPARKYLSNRLIPERFFSK
;
A
#
# COMPACT_ATOMS: atom_id res chain seq x y z
N MET A 1 8.35 1.90 -11.58
CA MET A 1 9.38 1.99 -10.52
C MET A 1 10.47 2.86 -11.08
N ASN A 2 10.98 3.81 -10.30
CA ASN A 2 12.04 4.68 -10.77
C ASN A 2 13.39 3.94 -10.61
N ALA A 3 14.07 3.69 -11.72
CA ALA A 3 15.36 3.00 -11.74
C ALA A 3 16.45 3.76 -10.94
N TYR A 4 16.37 5.09 -10.88
CA TYR A 4 17.28 5.90 -10.06
C TYR A 4 17.13 5.60 -8.57
N ILE A 5 15.88 5.52 -8.09
CA ILE A 5 15.58 5.17 -6.70
C ILE A 5 16.02 3.72 -6.42
N ASP A 6 15.78 2.79 -7.36
CA ASP A 6 16.24 1.41 -7.21
C ASP A 6 17.76 1.34 -7.01
N VAL A 7 18.55 1.99 -7.87
CA VAL A 7 20.02 2.02 -7.78
C VAL A 7 20.51 2.67 -6.47
N LYS A 8 19.86 3.76 -6.04
CA LYS A 8 20.16 4.41 -4.75
C LYS A 8 20.06 3.41 -3.59
N TYR A 9 18.94 2.69 -3.49
CA TYR A 9 18.71 1.75 -2.39
C TYR A 9 19.55 0.47 -2.53
N ILE A 10 19.88 0.03 -3.75
CA ILE A 10 20.85 -1.05 -3.97
C ILE A 10 22.22 -0.66 -3.39
N ASN A 11 22.69 0.56 -3.66
CA ASN A 11 23.98 1.03 -3.16
C ASN A 11 23.97 1.28 -1.63
N LEU A 12 22.86 1.70 -1.05
CA LEU A 12 22.71 1.80 0.42
C LEU A 12 22.85 0.44 1.12
N CYS A 13 22.55 -0.67 0.45
CA CYS A 13 22.75 -2.00 1.00
C CYS A 13 24.24 -2.37 1.17
N SER A 14 25.18 -1.60 0.60
CA SER A 14 26.62 -1.88 0.68
C SER A 14 27.15 -1.95 2.11
N SER A 15 26.55 -1.21 3.05
CA SER A 15 26.92 -1.23 4.47
C SER A 15 26.44 -2.48 5.21
N SER A 16 25.38 -3.12 4.71
CA SER A 16 24.70 -4.24 5.39
C SER A 16 25.00 -5.60 4.74
N LEU A 17 25.53 -5.61 3.52
CA LEU A 17 25.78 -6.83 2.74
C LEU A 17 27.27 -7.10 2.61
N ASP A 18 27.69 -8.29 3.03
CA ASP A 18 29.08 -8.71 2.94
C ASP A 18 29.56 -8.86 1.50
N LYS A 19 30.80 -8.42 1.26
CA LYS A 19 31.50 -8.52 -0.03
C LYS A 19 30.72 -7.85 -1.17
N PHE A 20 30.00 -6.78 -0.87
CA PHE A 20 29.26 -6.00 -1.85
C PHE A 20 30.18 -5.35 -2.88
N LYS A 21 29.99 -5.70 -4.15
CA LYS A 21 30.75 -5.18 -5.29
C LYS A 21 29.81 -4.89 -6.45
N GLN A 22 29.86 -3.67 -6.96
CA GLN A 22 29.28 -3.35 -8.26
C GLN A 22 30.21 -3.89 -9.35
N LYS A 23 29.70 -4.78 -10.20
CA LYS A 23 30.46 -5.37 -11.31
C LYS A 23 30.36 -4.49 -12.54
N ASN A 24 29.14 -4.11 -12.89
CA ASN A 24 28.80 -3.21 -13.99
C ASN A 24 27.74 -2.22 -13.49
N ASN A 25 27.36 -1.24 -14.32
CA ASN A 25 26.34 -0.24 -13.97
C ASN A 25 25.05 -0.86 -13.41
N ASN A 26 24.61 -2.00 -13.96
CA ASN A 26 23.34 -2.63 -13.61
C ASN A 26 23.50 -4.05 -13.01
N LEU A 27 24.68 -4.35 -12.44
CA LEU A 27 25.00 -5.66 -11.86
C LEU A 27 25.83 -5.53 -10.58
N TRP A 28 25.32 -6.09 -9.48
CA TRP A 28 26.01 -6.16 -8.19
C TRP A 28 26.14 -7.60 -7.75
N ASN A 29 27.25 -7.90 -7.07
CA ASN A 29 27.57 -9.20 -6.51
C ASN A 29 27.91 -9.07 -5.04
N PHE A 30 27.41 -10.00 -4.21
CA PHE A 30 27.64 -10.02 -2.78
C PHE A 30 27.36 -11.42 -2.20
N ARG A 31 27.76 -11.63 -0.95
CA ARG A 31 27.42 -12.86 -0.22
C ARG A 31 25.92 -12.89 0.06
N CYS A 32 25.26 -14.01 -0.25
CA CYS A 32 23.83 -14.15 -0.01
C CYS A 32 23.51 -14.03 1.50
N PRO A 33 22.70 -13.05 1.94
CA PRO A 33 22.35 -12.90 3.35
C PRO A 33 21.34 -13.95 3.84
N ILE A 34 20.74 -14.73 2.91
CA ILE A 34 19.73 -15.74 3.24
C ILE A 34 20.37 -17.09 3.55
N CYS A 35 21.37 -17.51 2.76
CA CYS A 35 22.02 -18.81 2.93
C CYS A 35 23.49 -18.73 3.38
N GLY A 36 24.06 -17.53 3.52
CA GLY A 36 25.46 -17.34 3.91
C GLY A 36 26.50 -17.75 2.87
N ASP A 37 26.07 -18.26 1.70
CA ASP A 37 26.94 -18.79 0.65
C ASP A 37 27.71 -20.06 1.09
N SER A 38 29.00 -20.17 0.80
CA SER A 38 29.83 -21.33 1.11
C SER A 38 30.56 -21.12 2.43
N GLN A 39 30.37 -22.02 3.39
CA GLN A 39 31.20 -22.08 4.60
C GLN A 39 32.61 -22.63 4.31
N LYS A 40 32.76 -23.51 3.31
CA LYS A 40 34.05 -24.11 2.93
C LYS A 40 34.99 -23.16 2.19
N ASN A 41 34.43 -22.15 1.52
CA ASN A 41 35.22 -21.18 0.75
C ASN A 41 34.57 -19.83 0.93
N GLU A 42 35.13 -19.04 1.85
CA GLU A 42 34.53 -17.79 2.26
C GLU A 42 34.52 -16.76 1.12
N ASN A 43 35.39 -16.88 0.14
CA ASN A 43 35.52 -15.95 -0.98
C ASN A 43 34.42 -16.10 -2.04
N LYS A 44 33.57 -17.12 -1.96
CA LYS A 44 32.44 -17.27 -2.87
C LYS A 44 31.32 -16.28 -2.52
N SER A 45 30.87 -15.56 -3.55
CA SER A 45 29.71 -14.66 -3.54
C SER A 45 28.82 -14.97 -4.74
N ARG A 46 27.68 -15.60 -4.48
CA ARG A 46 26.73 -16.12 -5.46
C ARG A 46 25.39 -15.39 -5.43
N GLY A 47 25.28 -14.33 -4.64
CA GLY A 47 24.17 -13.38 -4.68
C GLY A 47 24.41 -12.32 -5.73
N PHE A 48 23.40 -12.05 -6.55
CA PHE A 48 23.45 -11.03 -7.59
C PHE A 48 22.19 -10.18 -7.57
N ILE A 49 22.36 -8.87 -7.74
CA ILE A 49 21.29 -7.96 -8.16
C ILE A 49 21.55 -7.57 -9.60
N TYR A 50 20.55 -7.72 -10.46
CA TYR A 50 20.66 -7.42 -11.90
C TYR A 50 19.40 -6.76 -12.42
N GLU A 51 19.52 -5.99 -13.50
CA GLU A 51 18.40 -5.39 -14.20
C GLU A 51 17.78 -6.34 -15.24
N LYS A 52 16.45 -6.32 -15.34
CA LYS A 52 15.67 -6.89 -16.42
C LYS A 52 14.44 -6.03 -16.67
N GLN A 53 14.25 -5.55 -17.91
CA GLN A 53 13.10 -4.72 -18.30
C GLN A 53 12.90 -3.50 -17.36
N ASN A 54 13.95 -2.70 -17.14
CA ASN A 54 13.96 -1.52 -16.25
C ASN A 54 13.51 -1.81 -14.80
N ARG A 55 13.70 -3.03 -14.33
CA ARG A 55 13.43 -3.45 -12.95
C ARG A 55 14.59 -4.28 -12.44
N TYR A 56 14.87 -4.15 -11.15
CA TYR A 56 15.94 -4.91 -10.52
C TYR A 56 15.43 -6.17 -9.83
N PHE A 57 16.21 -7.23 -9.93
CA PHE A 57 15.93 -8.54 -9.38
C PHE A 57 17.13 -9.06 -8.60
N TYR A 58 16.85 -9.85 -7.58
CA TYR A 58 17.85 -10.60 -6.83
C TYR A 58 17.82 -12.07 -7.26
N ARG A 59 18.99 -12.69 -7.43
CA ARG A 59 19.15 -14.14 -7.59
C ARG A 59 20.35 -14.63 -6.79
N CYS A 60 20.18 -15.76 -6.11
CA CYS A 60 21.28 -16.54 -5.55
C CYS A 60 21.51 -17.82 -6.36
N HIS A 61 22.74 -18.09 -6.77
CA HIS A 61 23.15 -19.34 -7.42
C HIS A 61 23.64 -20.42 -6.43
N ASN A 62 23.41 -20.23 -5.12
CA ASN A 62 23.69 -21.25 -4.10
C ASN A 62 22.40 -21.91 -3.59
N CYS A 63 21.44 -21.10 -3.12
CA CYS A 63 20.18 -21.59 -2.56
C CYS A 63 18.99 -21.43 -3.50
N ASP A 64 19.23 -21.01 -4.75
CA ASP A 64 18.21 -20.81 -5.77
C ASP A 64 17.07 -19.84 -5.43
N TYR A 65 17.22 -19.05 -4.36
CA TYR A 65 16.29 -17.97 -4.06
C TYR A 65 16.40 -16.86 -5.10
N GLY A 66 15.28 -16.48 -5.70
CA GLY A 66 15.19 -15.36 -6.63
C GLY A 66 13.89 -14.58 -6.44
N THR A 67 13.96 -13.25 -6.52
CA THR A 67 12.80 -12.37 -6.32
C THR A 67 13.07 -10.97 -6.88
N SER A 68 12.09 -10.07 -6.84
CA SER A 68 12.32 -8.66 -7.18
C SER A 68 13.20 -7.98 -6.13
N PHE A 69 13.93 -6.93 -6.50
CA PHE A 69 14.75 -6.18 -5.56
C PHE A 69 13.94 -5.67 -4.37
N SER A 70 12.72 -5.16 -4.59
CA SER A 70 11.83 -4.70 -3.51
C SER A 70 11.53 -5.81 -2.49
N ARG A 71 11.18 -7.02 -2.94
CA ARG A 71 10.91 -8.16 -2.06
C ARG A 71 12.17 -8.70 -1.38
N PHE A 72 13.30 -8.61 -2.06
CA PHE A 72 14.58 -8.94 -1.45
C PHE A 72 14.89 -7.95 -0.31
N LEU A 73 14.74 -6.65 -0.56
CA LEU A 73 14.96 -5.59 0.42
C LEU A 73 14.02 -5.72 1.62
N GLU A 74 12.74 -6.01 1.39
CA GLU A 74 11.74 -6.32 2.42
C GLU A 74 12.24 -7.43 3.35
N LYS A 75 12.85 -8.47 2.80
CA LYS A 75 13.33 -9.63 3.56
C LYS A 75 14.59 -9.35 4.39
N ILE A 76 15.52 -8.55 3.86
CA ILE A 76 16.82 -8.32 4.53
C ILE A 76 16.80 -7.08 5.43
N ASN A 77 15.98 -6.08 5.13
CA ASN A 77 15.87 -4.84 5.88
C ASN A 77 14.47 -4.22 5.69
N PRO A 78 13.47 -4.64 6.49
CA PRO A 78 12.10 -4.13 6.41
C PRO A 78 11.99 -2.61 6.64
N THR A 79 12.89 -2.03 7.43
CA THR A 79 12.89 -0.58 7.69
C THR A 79 13.31 0.20 6.45
N MET A 80 14.43 -0.18 5.82
CA MET A 80 14.88 0.42 4.57
C MET A 80 13.89 0.19 3.42
N HIS A 81 13.19 -0.96 3.42
CA HIS A 81 12.12 -1.22 2.45
C HIS A 81 10.95 -0.22 2.57
N ARG A 82 10.52 0.14 3.78
CA ARG A 82 9.48 1.15 3.99
C ARG A 82 9.88 2.52 3.44
N GLU A 83 11.14 2.91 3.63
CA GLU A 83 11.71 4.15 3.08
C GLU A 83 11.71 4.10 1.55
N TYR A 84 12.22 3.00 0.97
CA TYR A 84 12.25 2.76 -0.47
C TYR A 84 10.86 2.87 -1.10
N VAL A 85 9.86 2.21 -0.51
CA VAL A 85 8.48 2.25 -0.99
C VAL A 85 7.92 3.68 -0.93
N THR A 86 8.15 4.37 0.19
CA THR A 86 7.68 5.77 0.38
C THR A 86 8.29 6.70 -0.67
N GLU A 87 9.59 6.58 -0.93
CA GLU A 87 10.28 7.41 -1.93
C GLU A 87 9.78 7.12 -3.35
N GLN A 88 9.57 5.84 -3.70
CA GLN A 88 8.98 5.44 -4.97
C GLN A 88 7.56 6.01 -5.15
N TYR A 89 6.75 6.07 -4.09
CA TYR A 89 5.40 6.65 -4.16
C TYR A 89 5.42 8.17 -4.31
N ARG A 90 6.29 8.88 -3.59
CA ARG A 90 6.44 10.34 -3.70
C ARG A 90 6.82 10.74 -5.12
N GLU A 91 7.74 10.02 -5.73
CA GLU A 91 8.24 10.28 -7.08
C GLU A 91 7.25 9.90 -8.19
N LYS A 92 6.31 9.00 -7.92
CA LYS A 92 5.17 8.78 -8.81
C LYS A 92 4.18 9.92 -8.71
N ARG A 93 3.86 10.36 -7.49
CA ARG A 93 2.89 11.43 -7.23
C ARG A 93 3.36 12.80 -7.71
N SER A 94 4.67 13.05 -7.75
CA SER A 94 5.21 14.28 -8.36
C SER A 94 5.00 14.34 -9.87
N LYS A 95 4.77 13.20 -10.54
CA LYS A 95 4.49 13.11 -11.98
C LYS A 95 3.00 13.11 -12.31
N GLU A 96 2.16 12.78 -11.35
CA GLU A 96 0.70 12.82 -11.49
C GLU A 96 0.21 14.19 -10.98
N GLU A 97 -0.22 15.06 -11.89
CA GLU A 97 -0.92 16.28 -11.47
C GLU A 97 -2.12 15.91 -10.60
N TYR A 98 -2.18 16.48 -9.40
CA TYR A 98 -3.31 16.29 -8.52
C TYR A 98 -4.56 16.91 -9.18
N VAL A 99 -5.39 16.05 -9.79
CA VAL A 99 -6.72 16.43 -10.22
C VAL A 99 -7.57 16.53 -8.95
N LYS A 100 -7.91 17.75 -8.53
CA LYS A 100 -8.93 17.94 -7.49
C LYS A 100 -10.19 17.18 -7.94
N PRO A 101 -10.77 16.33 -7.08
CA PRO A 101 -12.09 15.79 -7.36
C PRO A 101 -13.02 16.96 -7.69
N ILE A 102 -13.74 16.86 -8.81
CA ILE A 102 -14.80 17.81 -9.11
C ILE A 102 -15.82 17.62 -7.98
N GLU A 103 -15.94 18.61 -7.09
CA GLU A 103 -17.01 18.65 -6.11
C GLU A 103 -18.31 18.97 -6.87
N GLU A 104 -18.87 17.96 -7.53
CA GLU A 104 -20.25 18.03 -7.97
C GLU A 104 -21.11 18.16 -6.72
N LYS A 105 -21.65 19.36 -6.49
CA LYS A 105 -22.67 19.57 -5.46
C LYS A 105 -23.87 18.71 -5.82
N TYR A 106 -23.95 17.53 -5.22
CA TYR A 106 -25.14 16.71 -5.29
C TYR A 106 -26.21 17.35 -4.38
N GLU A 107 -27.18 18.02 -4.99
CA GLU A 107 -28.40 18.41 -4.32
C GLU A 107 -29.45 17.30 -4.56
N PRO A 108 -29.87 16.56 -3.52
CA PRO A 108 -30.89 15.53 -3.68
C PRO A 108 -32.24 16.16 -4.04
N GLU A 109 -32.82 15.73 -5.16
CA GLU A 109 -34.20 16.06 -5.50
C GLU A 109 -35.16 15.12 -4.75
N PHE A 110 -35.90 15.67 -3.79
CA PHE A 110 -36.95 14.93 -3.09
C PHE A 110 -38.25 14.99 -3.91
N ASN A 111 -38.73 13.85 -4.38
CA ASN A 111 -39.91 13.73 -5.26
C ASN A 111 -41.26 13.78 -4.52
N GLY A 112 -41.34 14.41 -3.34
CA GLY A 112 -42.60 14.61 -2.62
C GLY A 112 -43.34 13.32 -2.24
N ILE A 113 -42.69 12.15 -2.21
CA ILE A 113 -43.38 10.85 -2.08
C ILE A 113 -44.18 10.68 -0.77
N LEU A 114 -43.95 11.55 0.22
CA LEU A 114 -44.64 11.58 1.50
C LEU A 114 -45.77 12.61 1.55
N GLU A 115 -46.01 13.36 0.47
CA GLU A 115 -47.11 14.30 0.36
C GLU A 115 -48.46 13.58 0.54
N GLY A 116 -49.32 14.12 1.42
CA GLY A 116 -50.61 13.52 1.76
C GLY A 116 -50.56 12.42 2.83
N THR A 117 -49.38 12.05 3.34
CA THR A 117 -49.26 11.12 4.48
C THR A 117 -49.41 11.84 5.82
N HIS A 118 -49.95 11.15 6.82
CA HIS A 118 -50.08 11.68 8.17
C HIS A 118 -48.77 11.53 8.94
N LYS A 119 -48.36 12.60 9.63
CA LYS A 119 -47.23 12.55 10.56
C LYS A 119 -47.53 11.60 11.71
N ILE A 120 -46.52 10.92 12.23
CA ILE A 120 -46.72 10.03 13.38
C ILE A 120 -47.19 10.81 14.61
N SER A 121 -46.77 12.07 14.74
CA SER A 121 -47.23 12.97 15.81
C SER A 121 -48.73 13.25 15.78
N SER A 122 -49.36 13.26 14.60
CA SER A 122 -50.80 13.48 14.45
C SER A 122 -51.64 12.21 14.65
N LEU A 123 -51.00 11.04 14.79
CA LEU A 123 -51.70 9.79 15.06
C LEU A 123 -51.97 9.62 16.56
N GLU A 124 -53.08 8.97 16.89
CA GLU A 124 -53.42 8.62 18.27
C GLU A 124 -52.35 7.71 18.91
N LYS A 125 -52.23 7.77 20.23
CA LYS A 125 -51.27 6.97 21.01
C LYS A 125 -51.48 5.46 20.85
N SER A 126 -52.72 5.04 20.57
CA SER A 126 -53.12 3.65 20.30
C SER A 126 -52.71 3.17 18.91
N HIS A 127 -52.37 4.08 17.99
CA HIS A 127 -52.11 3.73 16.59
C HIS A 127 -50.89 2.79 16.46
N PRO A 128 -50.98 1.70 15.68
CA PRO A 128 -49.91 0.72 15.55
C PRO A 128 -48.54 1.34 15.19
N ALA A 129 -48.51 2.29 14.26
CA ALA A 129 -47.27 2.98 13.86
C ALA A 129 -46.63 3.78 15.02
N ARG A 130 -47.44 4.45 15.85
CA ARG A 130 -46.92 5.21 17.00
C ARG A 130 -46.43 4.26 18.10
N LYS A 131 -47.19 3.20 18.39
CA LYS A 131 -46.79 2.15 19.33
C LYS A 131 -45.49 1.45 18.90
N TYR A 132 -45.30 1.22 17.61
CA TYR A 132 -44.07 0.65 17.06
C TYR A 132 -42.85 1.53 17.36
N LEU A 133 -42.92 2.85 17.11
CA LEU A 133 -41.81 3.76 17.42
C LEU A 133 -41.57 3.92 18.92
N SER A 134 -42.63 3.96 19.73
CA SER A 134 -42.52 4.01 21.19
C SER A 134 -41.86 2.75 21.77
N ASN A 135 -42.21 1.56 21.28
CA ASN A 135 -41.57 0.30 21.68
C ASN A 135 -40.09 0.23 21.26
N ARG A 136 -39.71 0.94 20.20
CA ARG A 136 -38.32 1.11 19.75
C ARG A 136 -37.56 2.19 20.55
N LEU A 137 -38.20 2.80 21.55
CA LEU A 137 -37.65 3.86 22.40
C LEU A 137 -37.20 5.11 21.60
N ILE A 138 -37.86 5.38 20.46
CA ILE A 138 -37.58 6.59 19.68
C ILE A 138 -38.20 7.80 20.40
N PRO A 139 -37.42 8.86 20.69
CA PRO A 139 -37.95 10.04 21.38
C PRO A 139 -39.08 10.72 20.59
N GLU A 140 -40.16 11.11 21.28
CA GLU A 140 -41.35 11.70 20.64
C GLU A 140 -41.05 12.98 19.85
N ARG A 141 -39.98 13.72 20.19
CA ARG A 141 -39.52 14.90 19.44
C ARG A 141 -39.20 14.61 17.96
N PHE A 142 -39.02 13.35 17.59
CA PHE A 142 -38.77 12.93 16.21
C PHE A 142 -40.03 12.47 15.48
N PHE A 143 -41.22 12.44 16.12
CA PHE A 143 -42.45 11.96 15.48
C PHE A 143 -43.11 13.00 14.55
N SER A 144 -42.63 14.25 14.58
CA SER A 144 -43.12 15.37 13.77
C SER A 144 -42.28 15.66 12.52
N LYS A 145 -41.15 14.94 12.36
CA LYS A 145 -40.29 14.96 11.18
C LYS A 145 -40.82 13.98 10.15
#